data_AF-A0A7S0ZLH3-F1
#
_entry.id   AF-A0A7S0ZLH3-F1
#
_cell.length_a   1.000
_cell.length_b   1.000
_cell.length_c   1.000
_cell.angle_alpha   90.00
_cell.angle_beta   90.00
_cell.angle_gamma   90.00
#
_symmetry.space_group_name_H-M   'P 1'
#
loop_
_entity.id
_entity.type
_entity.pdbx_description
1 polymer ?
#
loop_
_entity_poly.entity_id
_entity_poly.type
_entity_poly.pdbx_seq_one_letter_code
_entity_poly.pdbx_strand_id
1 'polypeptide(L)'
;TIYVRKREHAYREIGKALTQLRESGGGHGRRTVVCAQLNHRTGVEACEDIRPLKLFPLVVLPDGQASNVNDFPALHWEVPAVRSALRTFSQRHGWIQSVLNVARFAHIPIGNVSLHDSELHALDVM
;
A
#
# COMPACT_ATOMS: atom_id res chain seq x y z
N THR A 1 -0.35 -10.28 -18.81
CA THR A 1 0.57 -9.38 -18.07
C THR A 1 0.43 -7.99 -18.63
N ILE A 2 0.09 -7.00 -17.81
CA ILE A 2 -0.06 -5.60 -18.26
C ILE A 2 1.32 -4.94 -18.16
N TYR A 3 1.96 -4.70 -19.30
CA TYR A 3 3.20 -3.91 -19.36
C TYR A 3 2.88 -2.52 -19.90
N VAL A 4 3.25 -1.49 -19.16
CA VAL A 4 2.94 -0.11 -19.53
C VAL A 4 4.23 0.69 -19.64
N ARG A 5 4.44 1.32 -20.80
CA ARG A 5 5.66 2.09 -21.10
C ARG A 5 5.68 3.48 -20.47
N LYS A 6 4.52 4.03 -20.11
CA LYS A 6 4.36 5.40 -19.60
C LYS A 6 3.69 5.39 -18.23
N ARG A 7 4.20 6.21 -17.30
CA ARG A 7 3.69 6.35 -15.92
C ARG A 7 2.20 6.69 -15.88
N GLU A 8 1.75 7.65 -16.69
CA GLU A 8 0.35 8.09 -16.77
C GLU A 8 -0.62 6.94 -17.11
N HIS A 9 -0.21 6.08 -18.04
CA HIS A 9 -1.02 4.94 -18.43
C HIS A 9 -1.06 3.90 -17.30
N ALA A 10 0.04 3.71 -16.56
CA ALA A 10 0.06 2.79 -15.42
C ALA A 10 -0.89 3.27 -14.32
N TYR A 11 -0.88 4.56 -14.01
CA TYR A 11 -1.80 5.17 -13.04
C TYR A 11 -3.25 5.09 -13.47
N ARG A 12 -3.53 5.26 -14.77
CA ARG A 12 -4.87 5.07 -15.31
C ARG A 12 -5.37 3.64 -15.17
N GLU A 13 -4.52 2.65 -15.45
CA GLU A 13 -4.89 1.23 -15.27
C GLU A 13 -5.08 0.86 -13.80
N ILE A 14 -4.25 1.38 -12.89
CA ILE A 14 -4.45 1.22 -11.44
C ILE A 14 -5.80 1.84 -11.03
N GLY A 15 -6.11 3.04 -11.52
CA GLY A 15 -7.38 3.70 -11.25
C GLY A 15 -8.59 2.89 -11.72
N LYS A 16 -8.52 2.30 -12.93
CA LYS A 16 -9.58 1.40 -13.42
C LYS A 16 -9.74 0.17 -12.53
N ALA A 17 -8.64 -0.47 -12.14
CA ALA A 17 -8.68 -1.65 -11.28
C ALA A 17 -9.31 -1.33 -9.91
N LEU A 18 -8.98 -0.17 -9.32
CA LEU A 18 -9.57 0.28 -8.06
C LEU A 18 -11.07 0.57 -8.19
N THR A 19 -11.50 1.20 -9.28
CA THR A 19 -12.92 1.44 -9.56
C THR A 19 -13.68 0.13 -9.75
N GLN A 20 -13.12 -0.82 -10.51
CA GLN A 20 -13.69 -2.15 -10.66
C GLN A 20 -13.80 -2.90 -9.33
N LEU A 21 -12.79 -2.78 -8.47
CA LEU A 21 -12.79 -3.41 -7.15
C LEU A 21 -13.90 -2.82 -6.25
N ARG A 22 -14.15 -1.51 -6.34
CA ARG A 22 -15.26 -0.85 -5.66
C ARG A 22 -16.62 -1.32 -6.16
N GLU A 23 -16.79 -1.39 -7.48
CA GLU A 23 -18.06 -1.77 -8.12
C GLU A 23 -18.39 -3.25 -7.90
N SER A 24 -17.39 -4.13 -8.03
CA SER A 24 -17.52 -5.57 -7.77
C SER A 24 -17.69 -5.91 -6.29
N GLY A 25 -17.21 -5.04 -5.39
CA GLY A 25 -17.36 -5.19 -3.95
C GLY A 25 -18.80 -5.05 -3.44
N GLY A 26 -19.74 -4.57 -4.27
CA GLY A 26 -21.13 -4.34 -3.90
C GLY A 26 -21.26 -3.20 -2.89
N GLY A 27 -22.01 -2.15 -3.22
CA GLY A 27 -22.09 -0.90 -2.44
C GLY A 27 -22.61 -0.99 -1.00
N HIS A 28 -22.69 -2.16 -0.38
CA HIS A 28 -23.11 -2.37 1.01
C HIS A 28 -22.13 -3.30 1.75
N GLY A 29 -21.28 -2.70 2.59
CA GLY A 29 -20.70 -3.38 3.77
C GLY A 29 -19.22 -3.77 3.73
N ARG A 30 -18.61 -3.99 2.56
CA ARG A 30 -17.19 -4.40 2.50
C ARG A 30 -16.25 -3.19 2.48
N ARG A 31 -15.78 -2.79 3.67
CA ARG A 31 -14.73 -1.78 3.85
C ARG A 31 -13.40 -2.35 3.32
N THR A 32 -13.00 -1.91 2.13
CA THR A 32 -11.71 -2.26 1.53
C THR A 32 -10.66 -1.25 1.97
N VAL A 33 -9.49 -1.73 2.39
CA VAL A 33 -8.31 -0.92 2.70
C VAL A 33 -7.26 -1.17 1.63
N VAL A 34 -6.63 -0.11 1.12
CA VAL A 34 -5.54 -0.23 0.14
C VAL A 34 -4.23 -0.15 0.88
N CYS A 35 -3.47 -1.25 0.88
CA CYS A 35 -2.12 -1.29 1.43
C CYS A 35 -1.12 -0.99 0.32
N ALA A 36 -0.42 0.14 0.41
CA ALA A 36 0.54 0.55 -0.57
C ALA A 36 1.95 0.50 0.00
N GLN A 37 2.89 -0.11 -0.73
CA GLN A 37 4.30 -0.05 -0.40
C GLN A 37 4.93 0.97 -1.33
N LEU A 38 5.03 2.18 -0.81
CA LEU A 38 5.51 3.35 -1.54
C LEU A 38 6.61 3.94 -0.68
N ASN A 39 7.76 4.25 -1.29
CA ASN A 39 8.72 5.13 -0.63
C ASN A 39 7.98 6.43 -0.29
N HIS A 40 8.13 6.92 0.95
CA HIS A 40 7.28 7.98 1.54
C HIS A 40 7.05 9.19 0.62
N ARG A 41 8.04 9.54 -0.22
CA ARG A 41 7.96 10.63 -1.20
C ARG A 41 7.04 10.35 -2.39
N THR A 42 6.99 9.12 -2.92
CA THR A 42 6.08 8.76 -4.02
C THR A 42 4.69 8.39 -3.53
N GLY A 43 4.55 8.06 -2.23
CA GLY A 43 3.29 7.70 -1.60
C GLY A 43 2.22 8.76 -1.74
N VAL A 44 2.58 9.98 -1.34
CA VAL A 44 1.69 11.15 -1.38
C VAL A 44 1.42 11.59 -2.82
N GLU A 45 2.45 11.60 -3.67
CA GLU A 45 2.31 11.95 -5.10
C GLU A 45 1.40 10.97 -5.85
N ALA A 46 1.53 9.66 -5.59
CA ALA A 46 0.68 8.64 -6.21
C ALA A 46 -0.80 8.79 -5.83
N CYS A 47 -1.10 9.26 -4.60
CA CYS A 47 -2.46 9.55 -4.17
C CYS A 47 -3.08 10.77 -4.85
N GLU A 48 -2.27 11.76 -5.19
CA GLU A 48 -2.72 12.90 -5.97
C GLU A 48 -3.01 12.53 -7.43
N ASP A 49 -2.13 11.72 -8.03
CA ASP A 49 -2.23 11.32 -9.44
C ASP A 49 -3.29 10.23 -9.70
N ILE A 50 -3.53 9.34 -8.74
CA ILE A 50 -4.48 8.23 -8.86
C ILE A 50 -5.77 8.60 -8.14
N ARG A 51 -6.64 9.39 -8.79
CA ARG A 51 -7.89 9.89 -8.19
C ARG A 51 -8.73 8.85 -7.41
N PRO A 52 -8.92 7.60 -7.90
CA PRO A 52 -9.70 6.61 -7.15
C PRO A 52 -9.08 6.20 -5.82
N LEU A 53 -7.77 6.38 -5.63
CA LEU A 53 -7.07 6.00 -4.41
C LEU A 53 -7.51 6.84 -3.20
N LYS A 54 -7.91 8.10 -3.41
CA LYS A 54 -8.45 9.00 -2.38
C LYS A 54 -9.76 8.51 -1.74
N LEU A 55 -10.43 7.55 -2.37
CA LEU A 55 -11.69 6.98 -1.89
C LEU A 55 -11.49 5.80 -0.93
N PHE A 56 -10.25 5.38 -0.71
CA PHE A 56 -9.91 4.26 0.16
C PHE A 56 -9.05 4.73 1.34
N PRO A 57 -9.20 4.11 2.53
CA PRO A 57 -8.19 4.23 3.56
C PRO A 57 -6.88 3.69 3.00
N LEU A 58 -5.89 4.57 2.86
CA LEU A 58 -4.56 4.20 2.42
C LEU A 58 -3.74 3.85 3.65
N VAL A 59 -3.14 2.68 3.62
CA VAL A 59 -2.17 2.26 4.60
C VAL A 59 -0.83 2.13 3.90
N VAL A 60 0.09 3.03 4.20
CA VAL A 60 1.45 2.93 3.68
C VAL A 60 2.17 1.90 4.52
N LEU A 61 2.75 0.90 3.86
CA LEU A 61 3.57 -0.13 4.48
C LEU A 61 4.97 0.43 4.76
N PRO A 62 5.62 0.02 5.85
CA PRO A 62 7.01 0.40 6.09
C PRO A 62 7.84 -0.03 4.89
N ASP A 63 8.85 0.74 4.56
CA ASP A 63 9.82 0.45 3.51
C ASP A 63 10.56 -0.85 3.86
N GLY A 64 9.92 -1.99 3.65
CA GLY A 64 10.53 -3.30 3.75
C GLY A 64 11.40 -3.42 2.52
N GLN A 65 12.68 -3.02 2.64
CA GLN A 65 13.70 -2.98 1.57
C GLN A 65 13.04 -3.02 0.20
N ALA A 66 12.37 -1.92 -0.17
CA ALA A 66 11.77 -1.82 -1.49
C ALA A 66 12.91 -2.05 -2.47
N SER A 67 12.96 -3.25 -3.05
CA SER A 67 14.08 -3.67 -3.89
C SER A 67 14.17 -2.63 -5.00
N ASN A 68 15.25 -1.86 -4.97
CA ASN A 68 15.49 -0.82 -5.95
C ASN A 68 15.41 -1.47 -7.32
N VAL A 69 14.96 -0.74 -8.34
CA VAL A 69 15.00 -1.25 -9.73
C VAL A 69 16.43 -1.66 -10.11
N ASN A 70 17.43 -1.09 -9.43
CA ASN A 70 18.86 -1.44 -9.53
C ASN A 70 19.25 -2.77 -8.85
N ASP A 71 18.39 -3.35 -8.02
CA ASP A 71 18.64 -4.63 -7.33
C ASP A 71 18.29 -5.84 -8.20
N PHE A 72 17.71 -5.61 -9.38
CA PHE A 72 17.35 -6.65 -10.33
C PHE A 72 18.29 -6.62 -11.54
N PRO A 73 19.04 -7.70 -11.82
CA PRO A 73 19.82 -7.79 -13.04
C PRO A 73 18.90 -7.81 -14.26
N ALA A 74 19.34 -7.23 -15.39
CA ALA A 74 18.53 -7.19 -16.62
C ALA A 74 18.16 -8.59 -17.16
N LEU A 75 18.97 -9.61 -16.85
CA LEU A 75 18.71 -11.02 -17.13
C LEU A 75 18.45 -11.77 -15.82
N HIS A 76 17.54 -12.75 -15.81
CA HIS A 76 17.19 -13.56 -14.63
C HIS A 76 16.59 -12.76 -13.47
N TRP A 77 15.91 -11.63 -13.75
CA TRP A 77 15.21 -10.83 -12.74
C TRP A 77 14.00 -11.55 -12.14
N GLU A 78 13.49 -12.61 -12.78
CA GLU A 78 12.24 -13.27 -12.41
C GLU A 78 12.33 -13.89 -11.01
N VAL A 79 13.42 -14.63 -10.73
CA VAL A 79 13.64 -15.29 -9.44
C VAL A 79 13.76 -14.28 -8.29
N PRO A 80 14.63 -13.24 -8.37
CA PRO A 80 14.69 -12.24 -7.31
C PRO A 80 13.39 -11.43 -7.21
N ALA A 81 12.70 -11.13 -8.31
CA ALA A 81 11.44 -10.38 -8.27
C ALA A 81 10.32 -11.17 -7.56
N VAL A 82 10.17 -12.45 -7.90
CA VAL A 82 9.19 -13.32 -7.24
C VAL A 82 9.54 -13.50 -5.76
N ARG A 83 10.82 -13.70 -5.43
CA ARG A 83 11.27 -13.82 -4.04
C ARG A 83 10.99 -12.54 -3.25
N SER A 84 11.25 -11.37 -3.84
CA SER A 84 10.96 -10.07 -3.23
C SER A 84 9.46 -9.88 -3.01
N ALA A 85 8.63 -10.20 -4.01
CA ALA A 85 7.17 -10.11 -3.91
C ALA A 85 6.61 -11.03 -2.81
N LEU A 86 7.07 -12.28 -2.73
CA LEU A 86 6.62 -13.24 -1.71
C LEU A 86 7.09 -12.84 -0.31
N ARG A 87 8.35 -12.42 -0.16
CA ARG A 87 8.87 -11.93 1.13
C ARG A 87 8.03 -10.75 1.61
N THR A 88 7.84 -9.77 0.75
CA THR A 88 6.98 -8.61 0.98
C THR A 88 5.57 -9.03 1.41
N PHE A 89 4.95 -9.96 0.68
CA PHE A 89 3.62 -10.46 1.02
C PHE A 89 3.57 -11.11 2.41
N SER A 90 4.56 -11.94 2.74
CA SER A 90 4.62 -12.62 4.04
C SER A 90 4.80 -11.64 5.22
N GLN A 91 5.61 -10.59 5.04
CA GLN A 91 5.88 -9.59 6.08
C GLN A 91 4.67 -8.70 6.35
N ARG A 92 3.82 -8.45 5.35
CA ARG A 92 2.61 -7.62 5.48
C ARG A 92 1.64 -8.17 6.52
N HIS A 93 1.50 -9.49 6.64
CA HIS A 93 0.51 -10.08 7.53
C HIS A 93 0.75 -9.71 9.00
N GLY A 94 1.98 -9.91 9.50
CA GLY A 94 2.34 -9.58 10.88
C GLY A 94 2.24 -8.08 11.16
N TRP A 95 2.67 -7.25 10.20
CA TRP A 95 2.60 -5.80 10.36
C TRP A 95 1.15 -5.28 10.45
N ILE A 96 0.26 -5.74 9.56
CA ILE A 96 -1.16 -5.32 9.58
C ILE A 96 -1.81 -5.66 10.92
N GLN A 97 -1.53 -6.84 11.48
CA GLN A 97 -2.06 -7.23 12.79
C GLN A 97 -1.57 -6.30 13.90
N SER A 98 -0.28 -5.95 13.91
CA SER A 98 0.29 -5.02 14.89
C SER A 98 -0.36 -3.64 14.82
N VAL A 99 -0.48 -3.07 13.62
CA VAL A 99 -1.09 -1.73 13.41
C VAL A 99 -2.57 -1.73 13.77
N LEU A 100 -3.30 -2.80 13.46
CA LEU A 100 -4.70 -2.92 13.84
C LEU A 100 -4.90 -2.90 15.37
N ASN A 101 -3.99 -3.52 16.12
CA ASN A 101 -4.08 -3.51 17.58
C ASN A 101 -3.88 -2.08 18.14
N VAL A 102 -2.88 -1.35 17.63
CA VAL A 102 -2.63 0.05 18.01
C VAL A 102 -3.80 0.94 17.63
N ALA A 103 -4.30 0.84 16.38
CA ALA A 103 -5.44 1.59 15.89
C ALA A 103 -6.70 1.38 16.75
N ARG A 104 -6.95 0.14 17.17
CA ARG A 104 -8.09 -0.21 18.02
C ARG A 104 -7.93 0.30 19.45
N PHE A 105 -6.72 0.23 19.99
CA PHE A 105 -6.40 0.73 21.33
C PHE A 105 -6.54 2.27 21.40
N ALA A 106 -5.98 2.99 20.44
CA ALA A 106 -5.98 4.44 20.38
C ALA A 106 -7.28 5.03 19.80
N HIS A 107 -8.21 4.20 19.32
CA HIS A 107 -9.41 4.61 18.58
C HIS A 107 -9.11 5.47 17.34
N ILE A 108 -7.96 5.27 16.69
CA ILE A 108 -7.53 6.00 15.48
C ILE A 108 -7.85 5.16 14.24
N PRO A 109 -8.32 5.74 13.12
CA PRO A 109 -8.44 5.04 11.85
C PRO A 109 -7.10 4.45 11.39
N ILE A 110 -7.08 3.20 10.91
CA ILE A 110 -5.85 2.49 10.52
C ILE A 110 -4.98 3.27 9.52
N GLY A 111 -5.58 4.06 8.62
CA GLY A 111 -4.86 4.87 7.64
C GLY A 111 -4.12 6.07 8.23
N ASN A 112 -4.40 6.44 9.49
CA ASN A 112 -3.79 7.57 10.17
C ASN A 112 -2.71 7.15 11.16
N VAL A 113 -2.46 5.84 11.33
CA VAL A 113 -1.39 5.39 12.24
C VAL A 113 -0.03 5.71 11.63
N SER A 114 0.80 6.42 12.39
CA SER A 114 2.17 6.75 11.99
C SER A 114 3.00 5.49 11.77
N LEU A 115 3.77 5.46 10.68
CA LEU A 115 4.64 4.34 10.31
C LEU A 115 5.86 4.17 11.21
N HIS A 116 6.42 5.29 11.66
CA HIS A 116 7.67 5.30 12.41
C HIS A 116 7.43 5.31 13.91
N ASP A 117 6.32 5.91 14.35
CA ASP A 117 6.05 6.23 15.75
C ASP A 117 4.59 5.90 16.11
N SER A 118 4.12 4.71 15.73
CA SER A 118 2.71 4.31 15.94
C SER A 118 2.28 4.37 17.42
N GLU A 119 3.17 4.02 18.34
CA GLU A 119 2.91 4.03 19.79
C GLU A 119 2.90 5.45 20.36
N LEU A 120 3.85 6.30 19.97
CA LEU A 120 3.89 7.72 20.37
C LEU A 120 2.71 8.49 19.80
N HIS A 121 2.35 8.24 18.54
CA HIS A 121 1.16 8.85 17.93
C HIS A 121 -0.13 8.42 18.63
N ALA A 122 -0.21 7.15 19.06
CA ALA A 122 -1.34 6.67 19.87
C ALA A 122 -1.42 7.38 21.23
N LEU A 123 -0.27 7.65 21.86
CA LEU A 123 -0.21 8.41 23.12
C LEU A 123 -0.60 9.88 22.94
N ASP A 124 -0.23 10.52 21.83
CA ASP A 124 -0.57 11.93 21.55
C ASP A 124 -2.08 12.15 21.33
N VAL A 125 -2.82 11.12 20.95
CA VAL A 125 -4.27 11.21 20.64
C VAL A 125 -5.14 10.87 21.86
N MET A 126 -4.58 10.21 22.88
CA MET A 126 -5.27 9.82 24.12
C MET A 126 -5.30 10.95 25.15
#